data_AF-A0A6P8WES1-F1
#
_entry.id   AF-A0A6P8WES1-F1
#
_cell.length_a   1.000
_cell.length_b   1.000
_cell.length_c   1.000
_cell.angle_alpha   90.00
_cell.angle_beta   90.00
_cell.angle_gamma   90.00
#
_symmetry.space_group_name_H-M   'P 1'
#
loop_
_entity.id
_entity.type
_entity.pdbx_description
1 polymer ?
#
loop_
_entity_poly.entity_id
_entity_poly.type
_entity_poly.pdbx_seq_one_letter_code
_entity_poly.pdbx_strand_id
1 'polypeptide(L)'
;MSPCTHECIFNAAKALNGTELNVENTTKMLNNLLDTSQEHINAYVQSMKNCSDNAERLMKRMKKKVFGSEGCSMLPIFIGVCSGHNLFAHCPDDSWHSSKVCEEGRDFILNCKCDKNKSVCVQF
;
A
#
# COMPACT_ATOMS: atom_id res chain seq x y z
N MET A 1 -6.20 8.44 8.60
CA MET A 1 -4.76 8.53 8.91
C MET A 1 -4.13 9.53 7.94
N SER A 2 -3.38 10.52 8.43
CA SER A 2 -2.91 11.63 7.58
C SER A 2 -1.62 11.27 6.82
N PRO A 3 -1.25 12.02 5.76
CA PRO A 3 0.03 11.88 5.08
C PRO A 3 1.22 12.01 6.02
N CYS A 4 1.19 12.99 6.93
CA CYS A 4 2.25 13.22 7.91
C CYS A 4 2.44 12.05 8.89
N THR A 5 1.36 11.35 9.27
CA THR A 5 1.49 10.15 10.13
C THR A 5 2.28 9.05 9.42
N HIS A 6 2.01 8.81 8.15
CA HIS A 6 2.73 7.79 7.38
C HIS A 6 4.18 8.20 7.14
N GLU A 7 4.42 9.47 6.82
CA GLU A 7 5.78 9.98 6.65
C GLU A 7 6.59 9.88 7.94
N CYS A 8 5.99 10.17 9.10
CA CYS A 8 6.64 10.01 10.39
C CYS A 8 7.10 8.56 10.62
N ILE A 9 6.22 7.57 10.39
CA ILE A 9 6.53 6.15 10.55
C ILE A 9 7.65 5.73 9.59
N PHE A 10 7.54 6.12 8.31
CA PHE A 10 8.52 5.74 7.29
C PHE A 10 9.89 6.38 7.53
N ASN A 11 9.92 7.62 8.01
CA ASN A 11 11.17 8.31 8.38
C ASN A 11 11.82 7.66 9.60
N ALA A 12 11.05 7.34 10.64
CA ALA A 12 11.56 6.66 11.83
C ALA A 12 12.17 5.29 11.48
N ALA A 13 11.52 4.55 10.57
CA ALA A 13 12.00 3.28 10.07
C ALA A 13 13.14 3.40 9.05
N LYS A 14 13.35 4.57 8.45
CA LYS A 14 14.17 4.74 7.22
C LYS A 14 13.74 3.76 6.13
N ALA A 15 12.42 3.64 5.95
CA ALA A 15 11.80 2.68 5.03
C ALA A 15 11.95 3.08 3.55
N LEU A 16 12.36 4.32 3.26
CA LEU A 16 12.57 4.82 1.90
C LEU A 16 13.99 5.36 1.72
N ASN A 17 14.53 5.18 0.52
CA ASN A 17 15.70 5.89 0.01
C ASN A 17 15.27 6.71 -1.22
N GLY A 18 14.90 7.98 -1.00
CA GLY A 18 14.22 8.77 -2.03
C GLY A 18 12.80 8.26 -2.28
N THR A 19 12.56 7.73 -3.49
CA THR A 19 11.26 7.13 -3.89
C THR A 19 11.23 5.61 -3.76
N GLU A 20 12.39 4.99 -3.51
CA GLU A 20 12.55 3.53 -3.48
C GLU A 20 12.39 2.97 -2.07
N LEU A 21 11.78 1.79 -1.97
CA LEU A 21 11.62 1.08 -0.70
C LEU A 21 12.95 0.45 -0.24
N ASN A 22 13.38 0.76 0.97
CA ASN A 22 14.42 0.02 1.66
C ASN A 22 13.81 -1.28 2.24
N VAL A 23 13.97 -2.38 1.51
CA VAL A 23 13.39 -3.69 1.84
C VAL A 23 13.80 -4.16 3.25
N GLU A 24 15.07 -4.03 3.61
CA GLU A 24 15.58 -4.49 4.91
C GLU A 24 14.93 -3.72 6.07
N ASN A 25 14.96 -2.39 6.00
CA ASN A 25 14.38 -1.54 7.03
C ASN A 25 12.85 -1.68 7.11
N THR A 26 12.20 -1.84 5.96
CA THR A 26 10.74 -2.07 5.91
C THR A 26 10.39 -3.42 6.54
N THR A 27 11.18 -4.47 6.30
CA THR A 27 10.99 -5.77 6.94
C THR A 27 11.11 -5.65 8.46
N LYS A 28 12.14 -4.96 8.96
CA LYS A 28 12.30 -4.70 10.41
C LYS A 28 11.15 -3.88 10.99
N MET A 29 10.70 -2.85 10.26
CA MET A 29 9.55 -2.04 10.65
C MET A 29 8.29 -2.90 10.81
N LEU A 30 7.97 -3.73 9.83
CA LEU A 30 6.78 -4.58 9.88
C LEU A 30 6.89 -5.66 10.95
N ASN A 31 8.06 -6.27 11.14
CA ASN A 31 8.30 -7.22 12.24
C ASN A 31 8.06 -6.59 13.63
N ASN A 32 8.32 -5.29 13.78
CA ASN A 32 8.05 -4.58 15.04
C ASN A 32 6.58 -4.19 15.20
N LEU A 33 5.83 -4.06 14.10
CA LEU A 33 4.44 -3.60 14.11
C LEU A 33 3.43 -4.75 14.13
N LEU A 34 3.79 -5.89 13.55
CA LEU A 34 2.90 -7.01 13.31
C LEU A 34 3.46 -8.25 14.00
N ASP A 35 2.64 -8.85 14.87
CA ASP A 35 2.91 -10.17 15.42
C ASP A 35 2.30 -11.22 14.49
N THR A 36 3.02 -11.53 13.39
CA THR A 36 2.56 -12.47 12.35
C THR A 36 3.72 -13.27 11.77
N SER A 37 3.41 -14.24 10.90
CA SER A 37 4.42 -15.09 10.27
C SER A 37 5.33 -14.30 9.33
N GLN A 38 6.58 -14.75 9.18
CA GLN A 38 7.54 -14.11 8.26
C GLN A 38 7.06 -14.15 6.80
N GLU A 39 6.22 -15.12 6.44
CA GLU A 39 5.59 -15.20 5.13
C GLU A 39 4.62 -14.03 4.89
N HIS A 40 3.78 -13.69 5.87
CA HIS A 40 2.91 -12.52 5.81
C HIS A 40 3.71 -11.23 5.72
N ILE A 41 4.76 -11.10 6.51
CA ILE A 41 5.67 -9.95 6.45
C ILE A 41 6.27 -9.83 5.05
N ASN A 42 6.77 -10.93 4.49
CA ASN A 42 7.35 -10.92 3.15
C ASN A 42 6.33 -10.54 2.08
N ALA A 43 5.10 -11.06 2.14
CA ALA A 43 4.02 -10.69 1.23
C ALA A 43 3.68 -9.20 1.32
N TYR A 44 3.68 -8.63 2.53
CA TYR A 44 3.47 -7.20 2.75
C TYR A 44 4.64 -6.38 2.18
N VAL A 45 5.89 -6.74 2.46
CA VAL A 45 7.07 -6.06 1.89
C VAL A 45 7.07 -6.10 0.36
N GLN A 46 6.72 -7.23 -0.25
CA GLN A 46 6.59 -7.34 -1.71
C GLN A 46 5.47 -6.45 -2.24
N SER A 47 4.34 -6.38 -1.55
CA SER A 47 3.26 -5.45 -1.88
C SER A 47 3.75 -4.00 -1.82
N MET A 48 4.45 -3.61 -0.75
CA MET A 48 5.05 -2.28 -0.61
C MET A 48 6.05 -1.96 -1.71
N LYS A 49 6.84 -2.94 -2.13
CA LYS A 49 7.81 -2.78 -3.22
C LYS A 49 7.11 -2.56 -4.56
N ASN A 50 6.12 -3.39 -4.90
CA ASN A 50 5.34 -3.23 -6.13
C ASN A 50 4.64 -1.87 -6.17
N CYS A 51 4.17 -1.39 -5.02
CA CYS A 51 3.58 -0.07 -4.85
C CYS A 51 4.60 1.07 -5.02
N SER A 52 5.80 0.95 -4.45
CA SER A 52 6.85 1.97 -4.59
C SER A 52 7.31 2.09 -6.03
N ASP A 53 7.49 0.96 -6.73
CA ASP A 53 7.95 0.91 -8.12
C ASP A 53 6.95 1.62 -9.08
N ASN A 54 5.67 1.67 -8.71
CA ASN A 54 4.61 2.38 -9.44
C ASN A 54 4.33 3.80 -8.95
N ALA A 55 4.93 4.21 -7.83
CA ALA A 55 4.50 5.39 -7.11
C ALA A 55 4.76 6.69 -7.88
N GLU A 56 5.89 6.82 -8.60
CA GLU A 56 6.16 8.02 -9.39
C GLU A 56 5.09 8.30 -10.45
N ARG A 57 4.62 7.23 -11.12
CA ARG A 57 3.58 7.30 -12.16
C ARG A 57 2.23 7.72 -11.58
N LEU A 58 1.91 7.29 -10.37
CA LEU A 58 0.65 7.62 -9.69
C LEU A 58 0.71 8.99 -9.00
N MET A 59 1.82 9.34 -8.35
CA MET A 59 2.01 10.67 -7.74
C MET A 59 1.97 11.79 -8.79
N LYS A 60 2.50 11.58 -10.00
CA LYS A 60 2.35 12.53 -11.12
C LYS A 60 0.89 12.75 -11.51
N ARG A 61 0.05 11.71 -11.43
CA ARG A 61 -1.40 11.79 -11.72
C ARG A 61 -2.21 12.44 -10.58
N MET A 62 -1.79 12.26 -9.32
CA MET A 62 -2.50 12.76 -8.14
C MET A 62 -2.12 14.19 -7.73
N LYS A 63 -0.94 14.69 -8.13
CA LYS A 63 -0.36 15.99 -7.74
C LYS A 63 -1.21 17.23 -7.98
N LYS A 64 -2.35 17.13 -8.69
CA LYS A 64 -3.16 18.29 -9.10
C LYS A 64 -4.60 18.34 -8.58
N LYS A 65 -5.14 17.25 -8.00
CA LYS A 65 -6.60 17.14 -7.81
C LYS A 65 -7.11 16.93 -6.38
N VAL A 66 -6.30 16.46 -5.42
CA VAL A 66 -6.88 15.92 -4.17
C VAL A 66 -6.30 16.51 -2.89
N PHE A 67 -5.01 16.88 -2.84
CA PHE A 67 -4.39 17.28 -1.58
C PHE A 67 -3.56 18.54 -1.75
N GLY A 68 -4.03 19.62 -1.11
CA GLY A 68 -3.27 20.85 -0.92
C GLY A 68 -1.99 20.59 -0.13
N SER A 69 -1.14 21.61 -0.07
CA SER A 69 0.22 21.61 0.45
C SER A 69 0.36 21.32 1.95
N GLU A 70 -0.10 20.17 2.44
CA GLU A 70 0.41 19.64 3.70
C GLU A 70 1.90 19.38 3.49
N GLY A 71 2.78 19.94 4.33
CA GLY A 71 4.24 19.93 4.16
C GLY A 71 4.91 18.55 4.22
N CYS A 72 4.14 17.48 4.12
CA CYS A 72 4.56 16.09 4.24
C CYS A 72 4.42 15.37 2.90
N SER A 73 5.29 14.40 2.64
CA SER A 73 5.23 13.58 1.42
C SER A 73 3.97 12.71 1.38
N MET A 74 3.33 12.67 0.21
CA MET A 74 2.21 11.76 -0.06
C MET A 74 2.66 10.32 -0.38
N LEU A 75 3.96 10.11 -0.62
CA LEU A 75 4.48 8.81 -1.02
C LEU A 75 4.25 7.72 0.05
N PRO A 76 4.54 7.95 1.35
CA PRO A 76 4.35 6.93 2.38
C PRO A 76 2.90 6.47 2.54
N ILE A 77 1.94 7.40 2.55
CA ILE A 77 0.52 7.06 2.63
C ILE A 77 0.06 6.35 1.36
N PHE A 78 0.55 6.76 0.19
CA PHE A 78 0.26 6.06 -1.06
C PHE A 78 0.72 4.61 -1.03
N ILE A 79 1.99 4.37 -0.63
CA ILE A 79 2.53 3.01 -0.50
C ILE A 79 1.70 2.21 0.51
N GLY A 80 1.37 2.78 1.67
CA GLY A 80 0.54 2.14 2.69
C GLY A 80 -0.81 1.67 2.17
N VAL A 81 -1.56 2.56 1.50
CA VAL A 81 -2.90 2.24 0.95
C VAL A 81 -2.79 1.22 -0.19
N CYS A 82 -1.87 1.42 -1.13
CA CYS A 82 -1.65 0.48 -2.24
C CYS A 82 -1.31 -0.93 -1.74
N SER A 83 -0.46 -1.00 -0.73
CA SER A 83 0.02 -2.27 -0.19
C SER A 83 -1.09 -2.99 0.57
N GLY A 84 -1.92 -2.25 1.31
CA GLY A 84 -3.09 -2.82 1.98
C GLY A 84 -4.09 -3.42 0.98
N HIS A 85 -4.31 -2.76 -0.15
CA HIS A 85 -5.12 -3.31 -1.24
C HIS A 85 -4.52 -4.58 -1.84
N ASN A 86 -3.22 -4.58 -2.15
CA ASN A 86 -2.53 -5.76 -2.68
C ASN A 86 -2.55 -6.93 -1.68
N LEU A 87 -2.30 -6.65 -0.40
CA LEU A 87 -2.29 -7.65 0.65
C LEU A 87 -3.68 -8.25 0.87
N PHE A 88 -4.75 -7.46 0.82
CA PHE A 88 -6.11 -7.99 0.92
C PHE A 88 -6.43 -8.95 -0.25
N ALA A 89 -6.04 -8.58 -1.47
CA ALA A 89 -6.28 -9.39 -2.66
C ALA A 89 -5.49 -10.72 -2.66
N HIS A 90 -4.33 -10.74 -2.01
CA HIS A 90 -3.41 -11.89 -1.96
C HIS A 90 -3.19 -12.41 -0.54
N CYS A 91 -4.14 -12.18 0.36
CA CYS A 91 -4.01 -12.61 1.75
C CYS A 91 -3.93 -14.15 1.77
N PRO A 92 -2.90 -14.74 2.41
CA PRO A 92 -2.75 -16.19 2.51
C PRO A 92 -4.00 -16.88 3.07
N ASP A 93 -4.27 -18.10 2.59
CA ASP A 93 -5.51 -18.83 2.90
C ASP A 93 -5.61 -19.22 4.39
N ASP A 94 -4.48 -19.35 5.09
CA ASP A 94 -4.42 -19.67 6.52
C ASP A 94 -4.92 -18.52 7.41
N SER A 95 -4.80 -17.28 6.95
CA SER A 95 -5.26 -16.06 7.64
C SER A 95 -6.49 -15.44 6.97
N TRP A 96 -6.98 -16.04 5.88
CA TRP A 96 -8.14 -15.54 5.15
C TRP A 96 -9.45 -15.83 5.88
N HIS A 97 -10.26 -14.79 6.06
CA HIS A 97 -11.60 -14.95 6.58
C HIS A 97 -12.56 -15.29 5.43
N SER A 98 -12.88 -16.58 5.26
CA SER A 98 -13.82 -17.02 4.22
C SER A 98 -15.26 -16.65 4.58
N SER A 99 -15.68 -15.48 4.11
CA SER A 99 -17.06 -15.00 4.14
C SER A 99 -17.44 -14.50 2.76
N LYS A 100 -18.73 -14.54 2.42
CA LYS A 100 -19.23 -14.06 1.13
C LYS A 100 -18.74 -12.64 0.80
N VAL A 101 -18.75 -11.74 1.78
CA VAL A 101 -18.31 -10.34 1.61
C VAL A 101 -16.81 -10.26 1.32
N CYS A 102 -16.00 -11.08 1.98
CA CYS A 102 -14.55 -11.15 1.75
C CYS A 102 -14.24 -11.71 0.35
N GLU A 103 -14.91 -12.78 -0.06
CA GLU A 103 -14.71 -13.38 -1.40
C GLU A 103 -15.11 -12.42 -2.52
N GLU A 104 -16.28 -11.78 -2.41
CA GLU A 104 -16.74 -10.78 -3.38
C GLU A 104 -15.81 -9.56 -3.42
N GLY A 105 -15.29 -9.13 -2.26
CA GLY A 105 -14.32 -8.05 -2.17
C GLY A 105 -12.99 -8.40 -2.85
N ARG A 106 -12.48 -9.63 -2.62
CA ARG A 106 -11.24 -10.13 -3.23
C ARG A 106 -11.40 -10.24 -4.75
N ASP A 107 -12.49 -10.83 -5.21
CA ASP A 107 -12.84 -10.94 -6.62
C ASP A 107 -12.94 -9.57 -7.28
N PHE A 108 -13.62 -8.61 -6.64
CA PHE A 108 -13.72 -7.25 -7.15
C PHE A 108 -12.35 -6.59 -7.34
N ILE A 109 -11.44 -6.69 -6.36
CA ILE A 109 -10.11 -6.08 -6.50
C ILE A 109 -9.30 -6.72 -7.63
N LEU A 110 -9.39 -8.05 -7.78
CA LEU A 110 -8.65 -8.79 -8.80
C LEU A 110 -9.21 -8.59 -10.22
N ASN A 111 -10.54 -8.47 -10.36
CA ASN A 111 -11.23 -8.55 -11.65
C ASN A 111 -11.91 -7.26 -12.10
N CYS A 112 -12.02 -6.23 -11.25
CA CYS A 112 -12.65 -4.97 -11.65
C CYS A 112 -11.84 -4.28 -12.76
N LYS A 113 -12.45 -4.16 -13.93
CA LYS A 113 -11.91 -3.36 -15.03
C LYS A 113 -12.31 -1.90 -14.82
N CYS A 114 -11.33 -1.03 -14.72
CA CYS A 114 -11.57 0.39 -14.57
C CYS A 114 -12.28 0.96 -15.80
N ASP A 115 -13.54 1.36 -15.60
CA ASP A 115 -14.32 2.10 -16.58
C ASP A 115 -13.78 3.53 -16.66
N LYS A 116 -13.32 3.95 -17.85
CA LYS A 116 -12.68 5.25 -18.09
C LYS A 116 -13.60 6.45 -17.77
N ASN A 117 -14.91 6.22 -17.62
CA ASN A 117 -15.92 7.24 -17.36
C ASN A 117 -16.38 7.35 -15.90
N LYS A 118 -15.94 6.48 -14.98
CA LYS A 118 -16.29 6.57 -13.55
C LYS A 118 -15.06 6.84 -12.69
N SER A 119 -15.16 7.86 -11.85
CA SER A 119 -14.10 8.47 -11.04
C SER A 119 -13.49 7.58 -9.95
N VAL A 120 -13.88 6.32 -9.84
CA VAL A 120 -13.54 5.45 -8.71
C VAL A 120 -12.92 4.19 -9.25
N CYS A 121 -11.66 4.32 -9.64
CA CYS A 121 -10.83 3.18 -9.90
C CYS A 121 -9.40 3.54 -9.55
N VAL A 122 -9.05 3.34 -8.28
CA VAL A 122 -7.67 3.42 -7.86
C VAL A 122 -7.09 2.02 -8.00
N GLN A 123 -6.80 1.66 -9.25
CA GLN A 123 -5.90 0.55 -9.53
C GLN A 123 -4.50 1.04 -9.15
N PHE A 124 -3.97 0.49 -8.07
CA PHE A 124 -2.63 0.84 -7.59
C PHE A 124 -1.57 0.02 -8.31
#